data_AF-A0A6P4EQZ5-F1
#
_entry.id   AF-A0A6P4EQZ5-F1
#
_cell.length_a   1.000
_cell.length_b   1.000
_cell.length_c   1.000
_cell.angle_alpha   90.00
_cell.angle_beta   90.00
_cell.angle_gamma   90.00
#
_symmetry.space_group_name_H-M   'P 1'
#
loop_
_entity.id
_entity.type
_entity.pdbx_description
1 polymer ?
#
loop_
_entity_poly.entity_id
_entity_poly.type
_entity_poly.pdbx_seq_one_letter_code
_entity_poly.pdbx_strand_id
1 'polypeptide(L)'
;MSGRDYNGEPGCRSPEELHQSFRHFWDPTAYWQCGGEGKGNGKGEGDQSAQLRHCPANELFYDRERKCVKWNDWQWTEPQEPPTKPRK
;
A
#
# COMPACT_ATOMS: atom_id res chain seq x y z
N MET A 1 -20.22 -15.89 -3.37
CA MET A 1 -18.93 -15.84 -2.65
C MET A 1 -18.33 -14.46 -2.88
N SER A 2 -18.65 -13.48 -2.04
CA SER A 2 -18.12 -12.12 -2.16
C SER A 2 -16.68 -12.08 -1.63
N GLY A 3 -15.76 -12.68 -2.39
CA GLY A 3 -14.33 -12.49 -2.20
C GLY A 3 -14.03 -11.05 -2.54
N ARG A 4 -14.01 -10.17 -1.53
CA ARG A 4 -13.55 -8.80 -1.68
C ARG A 4 -12.17 -8.87 -2.31
N ASP A 5 -12.01 -8.26 -3.47
CA ASP A 5 -10.76 -8.09 -4.19
C ASP A 5 -9.74 -7.47 -3.22
N TYR A 6 -8.98 -8.32 -2.54
CA TYR A 6 -8.02 -7.86 -1.55
C TYR A 6 -6.91 -7.15 -2.31
N ASN A 7 -6.78 -5.87 -2.01
CA ASN A 7 -5.93 -4.91 -2.68
C ASN A 7 -4.52 -4.82 -2.05
N GLY A 8 -4.19 -5.74 -1.14
CA GLY A 8 -2.93 -5.72 -0.41
C GLY A 8 -2.88 -4.70 0.72
N GLU A 9 -4.03 -4.18 1.17
CA GLU A 9 -4.09 -3.19 2.25
C GLU A 9 -3.49 -3.77 3.55
N PRO A 10 -2.46 -3.14 4.13
CA PRO A 10 -1.90 -3.53 5.42
C PRO A 10 -2.77 -3.04 6.58
N GLY A 11 -2.76 -3.78 7.67
CA GLY A 11 -3.47 -3.41 8.90
C GLY A 11 -2.74 -2.35 9.74
N CYS A 12 -1.49 -2.02 9.41
CA CYS A 12 -0.67 -1.00 10.06
C CYS A 12 -0.68 -1.06 11.60
N ARG A 13 -0.69 -2.29 12.16
CA ARG A 13 -0.74 -2.51 13.61
C ARG A 13 0.63 -2.67 14.23
N SER A 14 1.59 -3.18 13.45
CA SER A 14 2.93 -3.39 13.94
C SER A 14 3.76 -2.11 13.76
N PRO A 15 4.58 -1.72 14.74
CA PRO A 15 5.44 -0.54 14.61
C PRO A 15 6.44 -0.67 13.45
N GLU A 16 6.79 -1.91 13.10
CA GLU A 16 7.59 -2.23 11.91
C GLU A 16 6.88 -1.89 10.60
N GLU A 17 5.55 -1.93 10.56
CA GLU A 17 4.75 -1.57 9.38
C GLU A 17 4.45 -0.07 9.32
N LEU A 18 4.35 0.61 10.47
CA LEU A 18 3.96 2.03 10.57
C LEU A 18 4.86 3.01 9.80
N HIS A 19 6.07 2.60 9.43
CA HIS A 19 7.00 3.41 8.61
C HIS A 19 7.28 2.75 7.24
N GLN A 20 6.46 1.79 6.84
CA GLN A 20 6.64 1.03 5.62
C GLN A 20 5.58 1.33 4.57
N SER A 21 6.00 1.14 3.33
CA SER A 21 5.16 1.26 2.15
C SER A 21 5.01 -0.13 1.53
N PHE A 22 3.78 -0.50 1.18
CA PHE A 22 3.41 -1.79 0.63
C PHE A 22 2.79 -1.59 -0.74
N ARG A 23 3.09 -2.49 -1.68
CA ARG A 23 2.57 -2.38 -3.03
C ARG A 23 1.08 -2.70 -3.11
N HIS A 24 0.32 -1.97 -3.92
CA HIS A 24 -1.05 -2.34 -4.24
C HIS A 24 -1.07 -3.55 -5.17
N PHE A 25 -1.91 -4.55 -4.87
CA PHE A 25 -1.90 -5.83 -5.60
C PHE A 25 -2.35 -5.67 -7.06
N TRP A 26 -3.28 -4.77 -7.31
CA TRP A 26 -3.89 -4.56 -8.62
C TRP A 26 -3.28 -3.39 -9.39
N ASP A 27 -2.68 -2.42 -8.68
CA ASP A 27 -2.26 -1.15 -9.26
C ASP A 27 -0.77 -0.92 -8.99
N PRO A 28 0.10 -1.06 -10.00
CA PRO A 28 1.53 -0.87 -9.81
C PRO A 28 1.91 0.60 -9.60
N THR A 29 1.02 1.54 -9.94
CA THR A 29 1.17 2.98 -9.68
C THR A 29 0.73 3.36 -8.27
N ALA A 30 0.09 2.46 -7.53
CA ALA A 30 -0.46 2.72 -6.21
C ALA A 30 0.27 1.91 -5.13
N TYR A 31 0.32 2.48 -3.94
CA TYR A 31 0.94 1.83 -2.79
C TYR A 31 0.27 2.27 -1.50
N TRP A 32 0.30 1.39 -0.52
CA TRP A 32 -0.21 1.58 0.82
C TRP A 32 0.91 2.08 1.72
N GLN A 33 0.71 3.22 2.38
CA GLN A 33 1.66 3.76 3.34
C GLN A 33 1.01 3.81 4.72
N CYS A 34 1.60 3.12 5.69
CA CYS A 34 1.20 3.24 7.07
C CYS A 34 1.79 4.52 7.70
N GLY A 35 1.11 5.09 8.70
CA GLY A 35 1.67 6.16 9.53
C GLY A 35 1.72 7.56 8.90
N GLY A 36 1.09 7.78 7.73
CA GLY A 36 0.98 9.12 7.15
C GLY A 36 -0.16 9.93 7.77
N GLU A 37 0.13 11.17 8.20
CA GLU A 37 -0.85 12.24 8.50
C GLU A 37 -1.75 12.64 7.30
N GLY A 38 -1.89 11.80 6.27
CA GLY A 38 -2.76 12.10 5.16
C GLY A 38 -4.21 12.08 5.62
N LYS A 39 -5.00 12.99 5.06
CA LYS A 39 -6.45 12.90 5.19
C LYS A 39 -6.92 11.67 4.42
N GLY A 40 -7.21 10.59 5.15
CA GLY A 40 -7.81 9.39 4.57
C GLY A 40 -9.08 9.76 3.84
N ASN A 41 -9.15 9.44 2.56
CA ASN A 41 -10.39 9.53 1.80
C ASN A 41 -11.34 8.43 2.31
N GLY A 42 -12.11 8.78 3.35
CA GLY A 42 -13.43 8.23 3.64
C GLY A 42 -13.51 6.74 3.98
N LYS A 43 -13.15 6.36 5.22
CA LYS A 43 -13.90 5.37 6.02
C LYS A 43 -13.45 5.34 7.49
N GLY A 44 -14.10 6.15 8.33
CA GLY A 44 -14.03 6.00 9.80
C GLY A 44 -12.87 6.73 10.49
N GLU A 45 -13.23 7.66 11.37
CA GLU A 45 -12.38 8.64 12.05
C GLU A 45 -11.54 8.04 13.21
N GLY A 46 -11.04 6.81 13.11
CA GLY A 46 -10.36 6.17 14.23
C GLY A 46 -9.54 4.92 13.92
N ASP A 47 -9.19 4.67 12.67
CA ASP A 47 -8.39 3.51 12.29
C ASP A 47 -7.01 4.00 11.82
N GLN A 48 -5.94 3.46 12.41
CA GLN A 48 -4.56 3.70 11.97
C GLN A 48 -4.31 2.98 10.62
N SER A 49 -5.23 3.11 9.68
CA SER A 49 -5.25 2.34 8.43
C SER A 49 -4.14 2.77 7.50
N ALA A 50 -3.82 1.88 6.58
CA ALA A 50 -2.93 2.20 5.48
C ALA A 50 -3.53 3.26 4.56
N GLN A 51 -2.69 4.18 4.10
CA GLN A 51 -3.10 5.21 3.16
C GLN A 51 -2.74 4.81 1.74
N LEU A 52 -3.73 4.83 0.85
CA LEU A 52 -3.45 4.68 -0.57
C LEU A 52 -2.79 5.94 -1.10
N ARG A 53 -1.57 5.80 -1.60
CA ARG A 53 -0.77 6.83 -2.27
C ARG A 53 -0.49 6.38 -3.69
N HIS A 54 -0.28 7.33 -4.58
CA HIS A 54 0.03 7.07 -5.98
C HIS A 54 1.36 7.69 -6.35
N CYS A 55 2.11 6.97 -7.17
CA CYS A 55 3.33 7.45 -7.79
C CYS A 55 3.03 8.49 -8.88
N PRO A 56 3.99 9.38 -9.19
CA PRO A 56 3.92 10.31 -10.31
C PRO A 56 3.70 9.63 -11.66
N ALA A 57 3.31 10.40 -12.68
CA ALA A 57 3.14 9.88 -14.03
C ALA A 57 4.44 9.26 -14.57
N ASN A 58 4.33 8.07 -15.20
CA ASN A 58 5.45 7.24 -15.67
C ASN A 58 6.33 6.64 -14.56
N GLU A 59 5.87 6.65 -13.31
CA GLU A 59 6.51 5.97 -12.20
C GLU A 59 5.60 4.89 -11.59
N LEU A 60 6.22 3.80 -11.15
CA LEU A 60 5.59 2.64 -10.57
C LEU A 60 6.22 2.35 -9.21
N PHE A 61 5.41 1.95 -8.24
CA PHE A 61 5.88 1.61 -6.91
C PHE A 61 6.66 0.29 -6.96
N TYR A 62 7.91 0.36 -6.53
CA TYR A 62 8.80 -0.79 -6.46
C TYR A 62 8.95 -1.25 -5.02
N ASP A 63 8.35 -2.40 -4.71
CA ASP A 63 8.30 -2.98 -3.37
C ASP A 63 9.70 -3.21 -2.78
N ARG A 64 10.66 -3.66 -3.60
CA ARG A 64 12.04 -3.90 -3.17
C ARG A 64 12.74 -2.66 -2.63
N GLU A 65 12.48 -1.51 -3.24
CA GLU A 65 13.07 -0.24 -2.84
C GLU A 65 12.11 0.64 -2.02
N ARG A 66 10.86 0.17 -1.85
CA ARG A 66 9.73 0.85 -1.20
C ARG A 66 9.56 2.30 -1.69
N LYS A 67 9.79 2.52 -2.99
CA LYS A 67 9.78 3.85 -3.62
C LYS A 67 9.21 3.78 -5.04
N CYS A 68 8.78 4.94 -5.53
CA CYS A 68 8.42 5.11 -6.93
C CYS A 68 9.69 5.08 -7.79
N VAL A 69 9.73 4.20 -8.78
CA VAL A 69 10.80 4.12 -9.79
C VAL A 69 10.19 4.30 -11.17
N LYS A 70 11.00 4.66 -12.15
CA LYS A 70 10.50 4.80 -13.53
C LYS A 70 9.96 3.46 -14.04
N TRP A 71 8.91 3.51 -14.85
CA TRP A 71 8.31 2.32 -15.45
C TRP A 71 9.32 1.42 -16.19
N ASN A 72 10.39 2.00 -16.74
CA ASN A 72 11.44 1.28 -17.47
C ASN A 72 12.39 0.49 -16.55
N ASP A 73 12.60 0.97 -15.32
CA ASP A 73 13.41 0.29 -14.30
C ASP A 73 12.56 -0.61 -13.40
N TRP A 74 11.25 -0.39 -13.39
CA TRP A 74 10.31 -1.17 -12.63
C TRP A 74 10.20 -2.59 -13.17
N GLN A 75 10.31 -3.55 -12.26
CA GLN A 75 10.10 -4.94 -12.57
C GLN A 75 8.90 -5.44 -11.80
N TRP A 76 8.09 -6.30 -12.45
CA TRP A 76 7.03 -6.97 -11.75
C TRP A 76 7.64 -7.86 -10.67
N THR A 77 7.24 -7.63 -9.43
CA THR A 77 7.61 -8.43 -8.26
C THR A 77 6.35 -9.01 -7.67
N GLU A 78 6.45 -10.21 -7.13
CA GLU A 78 5.35 -10.82 -6.40
C GLU A 78 4.93 -9.88 -5.24
N PRO A 79 3.63 -9.55 -5.12
CA PRO A 79 3.16 -8.71 -4.03
C PRO A 79 3.43 -9.40 -2.69
N GLN A 80 4.15 -8.73 -1.79
CA GLN A 80 4.35 -9.24 -0.44
C GLN A 80 3.06 -9.05 0.35
N GLU A 81 2.52 -10.13 0.92
CA GLU A 81 1.42 -10.00 1.86
C GLU A 81 1.91 -9.25 3.11
N PRO A 82 1.23 -8.17 3.52
CA PRO A 82 1.60 -7.48 4.74
C PRO A 82 1.39 -8.40 5.95
N PRO A 83 2.24 -8.30 6.98
CA PRO A 83 2.14 -9.17 8.15
C PRO A 83 0.82 -8.98 8.90
N THR A 84 0.20 -7.80 8.81
CA THR A 84 -1.14 -7.57 9.37
C THR A 84 -2.17 -7.25 8.29
N LYS A 85 -3.37 -7.83 8.43
CA LYS A 85 -4.53 -7.55 7.57
C LYS A 85 -5.49 -6.57 8.27
N PRO A 86 -6.18 -5.67 7.53
CA PRO A 86 -7.20 -4.79 8.07
C PRO A 86 -8.32 -5.64 8.70
N ARG A 87 -8.79 -5.24 9.89
CA ARG A 87 -9.88 -5.95 10.57
C ARG A 87 -11.18 -5.45 9.95
N LYS A 88 -12.01 -6.39 9.47
CA LYS A 88 -13.40 -6.11 9.07
C LYS A 88 -14.24 -5.72 10.27
#